data_AF-A0A2M8PKL7-F1
#
_entry.id   AF-A0A2M8PKL7-F1
#
_cell.length_a   1.000
_cell.length_b   1.000
_cell.length_c   1.000
_cell.angle_alpha   90.00
_cell.angle_beta   90.00
_cell.angle_gamma   90.00
#
_symmetry.space_group_name_H-M   'P 1'
#
loop_
_entity.id
_entity.type
_entity.pdbx_description
1 polymer ?
#
loop_
_entity_poly.entity_id
_entity_poly.type
_entity_poly.pdbx_seq_one_letter_code
_entity_poly.pdbx_strand_id
1 'polypeptide(L)'
;YDYDSAGNTDETVKSASVGVQQPIYRSGRVLHALKKEEFNAQSAYFDYLDILQNTILDYVTAYIDVVTAKASLEYNKTNVDRITRQNMATQKEYEVGLLTLTDVSQSKARLSLAQSDYIQAQGFLQQKLAKFTEVTGVTLSESDFVFPDIES
;
A
#
# COMPACT_ATOMS: atom_id res chain seq x y z
N TYR A 1 94.37 -1.04 23.73
CA TYR A 1 93.04 -1.67 23.69
C TYR A 1 92.07 -0.61 24.21
N ASP A 2 91.60 0.31 23.36
CA ASP A 2 90.45 0.20 22.43
C ASP A 2 89.15 -0.13 23.20
N TYR A 3 88.02 0.56 22.98
CA TYR A 3 87.32 0.69 21.70
C TYR A 3 86.49 1.98 21.54
N ASP A 4 86.38 2.38 20.26
CA ASP A 4 85.24 2.91 19.53
C ASP A 4 84.35 4.03 20.10
N SER A 5 84.49 5.21 19.48
CA SER A 5 83.42 6.19 19.35
C SER A 5 82.73 6.00 17.99
N ALA A 6 81.71 5.14 17.96
CA ALA A 6 80.73 5.14 16.87
C ALA A 6 79.60 6.10 17.26
N GLY A 7 79.75 7.38 16.90
CA GLY A 7 78.65 8.34 16.95
C GLY A 7 77.60 7.93 15.93
N ASN A 8 76.44 7.47 16.43
CA ASN A 8 75.27 7.20 15.62
C ASN A 8 74.73 8.53 15.06
N THR A 9 75.05 8.83 13.81
CA THR A 9 74.41 9.92 13.07
C THR A 9 73.04 9.43 12.65
N ASP A 10 72.01 9.73 13.46
CA ASP A 10 70.62 9.56 13.06
C ASP A 10 70.31 10.53 11.91
N GLU A 11 70.63 10.13 10.68
CA GLU A 11 70.10 10.77 9.48
C GLU A 11 68.60 10.46 9.40
N THR A 12 67.80 11.34 9.99
CA THR A 12 66.34 11.31 9.79
C THR A 12 66.03 11.81 8.39
N VAL A 13 66.02 10.90 7.42
CA VAL A 13 65.62 11.20 6.04
C VAL A 13 64.11 11.43 5.99
N LYS A 14 63.69 12.70 5.97
CA LYS A 14 62.32 13.09 5.68
C LYS A 14 62.15 13.23 4.18
N SER A 15 61.48 12.27 3.55
CA SER A 15 61.07 12.36 2.16
C SER A 15 59.61 12.77 2.06
N ALA A 16 59.32 13.68 1.14
CA ALA A 16 57.97 14.03 0.73
C ALA A 16 57.93 13.94 -0.79
N SER A 17 57.04 13.10 -1.31
CA SER A 17 56.82 12.96 -2.75
C SER A 17 55.42 13.43 -3.10
N VAL A 18 55.31 14.12 -4.24
CA VAL A 18 54.03 14.51 -4.84
C VAL A 18 53.98 13.88 -6.22
N GLY A 19 53.05 12.95 -6.41
CA GLY A 19 52.82 12.30 -7.69
C GLY A 19 51.60 12.90 -8.38
N VAL A 20 51.73 13.28 -9.65
CA VAL A 20 50.61 13.66 -10.50
C VAL A 20 50.50 12.62 -11.61
N GLN A 21 49.39 11.88 -11.64
CA GLN A 21 49.17 10.83 -12.64
C GLN A 21 48.10 11.29 -13.65
N GLN A 22 48.55 11.72 -14.83
CA GLN A 22 47.68 12.05 -15.95
C GLN A 22 47.77 10.96 -17.03
N PRO A 23 46.68 10.25 -17.34
CA PRO A 23 46.69 9.24 -18.40
C PRO A 23 46.68 9.90 -19.78
N ILE A 24 47.64 9.49 -20.64
CA ILE A 24 47.87 10.14 -21.94
C ILE A 24 47.04 9.48 -23.07
N TYR A 25 46.70 8.18 -22.96
CA TYR A 25 45.81 7.49 -23.90
C TYR A 25 45.21 6.22 -23.27
N ARG A 26 43.88 6.04 -23.29
CA ARG A 26 43.17 4.88 -22.67
C ARG A 26 42.29 4.08 -23.63
N SER A 27 42.61 4.02 -24.93
CA SER A 27 41.96 3.10 -25.90
C SER A 27 40.43 2.98 -25.74
N GLY A 28 39.73 4.12 -25.64
CA GLY A 28 38.26 4.17 -25.50
C GLY A 28 37.68 3.69 -24.16
N ARG A 29 38.45 3.11 -23.22
CA ARG A 29 37.94 2.58 -21.94
C ARG A 29 37.18 3.62 -21.11
N VAL A 30 37.65 4.86 -21.11
CA VAL A 30 36.97 5.97 -20.39
C VAL A 30 35.67 6.34 -21.08
N LEU A 31 35.63 6.34 -22.42
CA LEU A 31 34.42 6.63 -23.19
C LEU A 31 33.37 5.51 -23.00
N HIS A 32 33.79 4.24 -23.00
CA HIS A 32 32.90 3.12 -22.73
C HIS A 32 32.42 3.09 -21.27
N ALA A 33 33.27 3.47 -20.31
CA ALA A 33 32.86 3.61 -18.91
C ALA A 33 31.84 4.75 -18.74
N LEU A 34 32.07 5.91 -19.38
CA LEU A 34 31.12 7.02 -19.37
C LEU A 34 29.79 6.62 -20.00
N LYS A 35 29.82 5.98 -21.18
CA LYS A 35 28.61 5.50 -21.87
C LYS A 35 27.86 4.44 -21.05
N LYS A 36 28.58 3.57 -20.33
CA LYS A 36 27.98 2.62 -19.38
C LYS A 36 27.26 3.37 -18.26
N GLU A 37 27.88 4.40 -17.68
CA GLU A 37 27.22 5.18 -16.63
C GLU A 37 26.03 6.01 -17.14
N GLU A 38 26.09 6.52 -18.37
CA GLU A 38 24.93 7.14 -19.02
C GLU A 38 23.75 6.15 -19.15
N PHE A 39 24.03 4.91 -19.62
CA PHE A 39 23.00 3.87 -19.68
C PHE A 39 22.48 3.45 -18.30
N ASN A 40 23.35 3.39 -17.28
CA ASN A 40 22.93 3.12 -15.91
C ASN A 40 22.01 4.22 -15.38
N ALA A 41 22.36 5.49 -15.59
CA ALA A 41 21.53 6.63 -15.19
C ALA A 41 20.18 6.62 -15.93
N GLN A 42 20.19 6.28 -17.22
CA GLN A 42 18.97 6.13 -18.00
C GLN A 42 18.09 4.98 -17.49
N SER A 43 18.69 3.82 -17.14
CA SER A 43 17.96 2.71 -16.52
C SER A 43 17.32 3.12 -15.21
N ALA A 44 18.08 3.77 -14.33
CA ALA A 44 17.59 4.24 -13.03
C ALA A 44 16.43 5.24 -13.18
N TYR A 45 16.43 6.06 -14.22
CA TYR A 45 15.32 6.96 -14.52
C TYR A 45 14.06 6.20 -14.94
N PHE A 46 14.17 5.17 -15.79
CA PHE A 46 13.03 4.34 -16.14
C PHE A 46 12.50 3.54 -14.95
N ASP A 47 13.38 2.96 -14.13
CA ASP A 47 12.99 2.28 -12.90
C ASP A 47 12.22 3.22 -11.95
N TYR A 48 12.65 4.48 -11.84
CA TYR A 48 11.94 5.50 -11.07
C TYR A 48 10.54 5.79 -11.62
N LEU A 49 10.39 5.94 -12.94
CA LEU A 49 9.08 6.14 -13.58
C LEU A 49 8.14 4.95 -13.36
N ASP A 50 8.67 3.73 -13.41
CA ASP A 50 7.88 2.52 -13.16
C ASP A 50 7.40 2.47 -11.70
N ILE A 51 8.27 2.75 -10.73
CA ILE A 51 7.90 2.85 -9.31
C ILE A 51 6.83 3.92 -9.11
N LEU A 52 6.98 5.09 -9.74
CA LEU A 52 6.02 6.19 -9.62
C LEU A 52 4.65 5.78 -10.17
N GLN A 53 4.60 5.19 -11.36
CA GLN A 53 3.35 4.76 -11.98
C GLN A 53 2.66 3.68 -11.14
N ASN A 54 3.40 2.69 -10.65
CA ASN A 54 2.85 1.65 -9.78
C ASN A 54 2.31 2.24 -8.48
N THR A 55 3.02 3.19 -7.87
CA THR A 55 2.58 3.86 -6.64
C THR A 55 1.28 4.64 -6.86
N ILE A 56 1.17 5.38 -7.97
CA ILE A 56 -0.07 6.11 -8.31
C ILE A 56 -1.23 5.13 -8.55
N LEU A 57 -0.97 4.03 -9.27
CA LEU A 57 -1.98 3.00 -9.53
C LEU A 57 -2.46 2.34 -8.24
N ASP A 58 -1.54 1.98 -7.34
CA ASP A 58 -1.84 1.36 -6.06
C ASP A 58 -2.68 2.31 -5.19
N TYR A 59 -2.34 3.61 -5.17
CA TYR A 59 -3.11 4.64 -4.48
C TYR A 59 -4.56 4.73 -5.00
N VAL A 60 -4.72 4.86 -6.32
CA VAL A 60 -6.04 4.99 -6.96
C VAL A 60 -6.88 3.74 -6.72
N THR A 61 -6.27 2.57 -6.85
CA THR A 61 -6.93 1.27 -6.62
C THR A 61 -7.38 1.14 -5.17
N ALA A 62 -6.52 1.45 -4.22
CA ALA A 62 -6.85 1.40 -2.80
C ALA A 62 -8.00 2.37 -2.43
N TYR A 63 -8.02 3.57 -3.03
CA TYR A 63 -9.09 4.53 -2.82
C TYR A 63 -10.44 4.00 -3.34
N ILE A 64 -10.48 3.51 -4.57
CA ILE A 64 -11.71 2.94 -5.18
C ILE A 64 -12.20 1.72 -4.39
N ASP A 65 -11.28 0.89 -3.91
CA ASP A 65 -11.59 -0.26 -3.06
C ASP A 65 -12.31 0.14 -1.76
N VAL A 66 -11.89 1.22 -1.11
CA VAL A 66 -12.56 1.72 0.10
C VAL A 66 -13.95 2.29 -0.23
N VAL A 67 -14.05 3.08 -1.29
CA VAL A 67 -15.34 3.67 -1.72
C VAL A 67 -16.36 2.59 -2.07
N THR A 68 -15.94 1.58 -2.83
CA THR A 68 -16.82 0.45 -3.20
C THR A 68 -17.18 -0.41 -1.99
N ALA A 69 -16.26 -0.65 -1.06
CA ALA A 69 -16.56 -1.35 0.19
C ALA A 69 -17.59 -0.61 1.04
N LYS A 70 -17.49 0.73 1.14
CA LYS A 70 -18.45 1.57 1.85
C LYS A 70 -19.84 1.53 1.20
N ALA A 71 -19.91 1.58 -0.13
CA ALA A 71 -21.16 1.43 -0.86
C ALA A 71 -21.81 0.05 -0.62
N SER A 72 -21.01 -1.02 -0.61
CA SER A 72 -21.47 -2.38 -0.28
C SER A 72 -22.02 -2.47 1.15
N LEU A 73 -21.36 -1.81 2.12
CA LEU A 73 -21.83 -1.74 3.49
C LEU A 73 -23.22 -1.08 3.59
N GLU A 74 -23.40 0.07 2.95
CA GLU A 74 -24.67 0.81 2.98
C GLU A 74 -25.79 0.04 2.28
N TYR A 75 -25.48 -0.64 1.17
CA TYR A 75 -26.42 -1.55 0.51
C TYR A 75 -26.87 -2.68 1.45
N ASN A 76 -25.94 -3.35 2.12
CA ASN A 76 -26.26 -4.45 3.03
C ASN A 76 -27.05 -3.97 4.25
N LYS A 77 -26.76 -2.78 4.78
CA LYS A 77 -27.55 -2.14 5.83
C LYS A 77 -29.00 -1.94 5.40
N THR A 78 -29.20 -1.34 4.23
CA THR A 78 -30.53 -1.11 3.66
C THR A 78 -31.26 -2.43 3.40
N ASN A 79 -30.54 -3.48 2.98
CA ASN A 79 -31.10 -4.81 2.77
C ASN A 79 -31.55 -5.47 4.07
N VAL A 80 -30.79 -5.34 5.17
CA VAL A 80 -31.19 -5.80 6.51
C VAL A 80 -32.48 -5.11 6.93
N ASP A 81 -32.59 -3.79 6.76
CA ASP A 81 -33.81 -3.05 7.12
C ASP A 81 -35.02 -3.51 6.31
N ARG A 82 -34.84 -3.76 5.00
CA ARG A 82 -35.88 -4.28 4.11
C ARG A 82 -36.35 -5.67 4.56
N ILE A 83 -35.42 -6.58 4.83
CA ILE A 83 -35.74 -7.96 5.25
C ILE A 83 -36.34 -7.98 6.65
N THR A 84 -35.92 -7.06 7.53
CA THR A 84 -36.52 -6.87 8.85
C THR A 84 -38.00 -6.52 8.74
N ARG A 85 -38.37 -5.57 7.87
CA ARG A 85 -39.77 -5.22 7.60
C ARG A 85 -40.55 -6.41 7.04
N GLN A 86 -39.96 -7.18 6.13
CA GLN A 86 -40.59 -8.38 5.58
C GLN A 86 -40.85 -9.44 6.67
N ASN A 87 -39.87 -9.67 7.55
CA ASN A 87 -40.00 -10.60 8.68
C ASN A 87 -41.10 -10.15 9.65
N MET A 88 -41.21 -8.83 9.93
CA MET A 88 -42.31 -8.28 10.72
C MET A 88 -43.68 -8.51 10.07
N ALA A 89 -43.79 -8.36 8.76
CA ALA A 89 -45.04 -8.65 8.04
C ALA A 89 -45.40 -10.14 8.13
N THR A 90 -44.45 -11.04 7.87
CA THR A 90 -44.63 -12.49 8.03
C THR A 90 -45.08 -12.87 9.44
N GLN A 91 -44.51 -12.23 10.46
CA GLN A 91 -44.88 -12.47 11.86
C GLN A 91 -46.34 -12.03 12.14
N LYS A 92 -46.76 -10.88 11.61
CA LYS A 92 -48.16 -10.41 11.72
C LYS A 92 -49.14 -11.34 11.01
N GLU A 93 -48.80 -11.81 9.81
CA GLU A 93 -49.63 -12.75 9.06
C GLU A 93 -49.75 -14.11 9.76
N TYR A 94 -48.69 -14.57 10.44
CA TYR A 94 -48.74 -15.74 11.30
C TYR A 94 -49.66 -15.54 12.51
N GLU A 95 -49.61 -14.37 13.16
CA GLU A 95 -50.46 -14.05 14.33
C GLU A 95 -51.95 -14.06 14.00
N VAL A 96 -52.34 -13.67 12.78
CA VAL A 96 -53.72 -13.77 12.28
C VAL A 96 -54.06 -15.12 11.65
N GLY A 97 -53.12 -16.09 11.66
CA GLY A 97 -53.34 -17.46 11.18
C GLY A 97 -53.25 -17.66 9.66
N LEU A 98 -52.72 -16.69 8.91
CA LEU A 98 -52.57 -16.78 7.44
C LEU A 98 -51.30 -17.53 7.01
N LEU A 99 -50.30 -17.65 7.89
CA LEU A 99 -49.03 -18.33 7.62
C LEU A 99 -48.72 -19.39 8.67
N THR A 100 -47.79 -20.29 8.35
CA THR A 100 -47.36 -21.37 9.24
C THR A 100 -46.10 -20.99 10.05
N LEU A 101 -45.82 -21.75 11.11
CA LEU A 101 -44.59 -21.58 11.89
C LEU A 101 -43.32 -21.78 11.04
N THR A 102 -43.41 -22.62 10.00
CA THR A 102 -42.32 -22.84 9.05
C THR A 102 -42.00 -21.57 8.26
N ASP A 103 -43.01 -20.82 7.82
CA ASP A 103 -42.83 -19.59 7.05
C ASP A 103 -42.13 -18.49 7.88
N VAL A 104 -42.52 -18.36 9.15
CA VAL A 104 -41.85 -17.48 10.12
C VAL A 104 -40.39 -17.90 10.32
N SER A 105 -40.14 -19.20 10.46
CA SER A 105 -38.78 -19.72 10.66
C SER A 105 -37.89 -19.46 9.45
N GLN A 106 -38.42 -19.64 8.24
CA GLN A 106 -37.70 -19.31 7.00
C GLN A 106 -37.44 -17.80 6.86
N SER A 107 -38.39 -16.96 7.26
CA SER A 107 -38.23 -15.49 7.24
C SER A 107 -37.16 -15.02 8.22
N LYS A 108 -37.13 -15.59 9.43
CA LYS A 108 -36.05 -15.36 10.41
C LYS A 108 -34.69 -15.82 9.88
N ALA A 109 -34.61 -16.99 9.23
CA ALA A 109 -33.37 -17.46 8.62
C ALA A 109 -32.84 -16.49 7.56
N ARG A 110 -33.72 -15.92 6.72
CA ARG A 110 -33.34 -14.89 5.74
C ARG A 110 -32.85 -13.60 6.40
N LEU A 111 -33.46 -13.18 7.51
CA LEU A 111 -32.99 -12.02 8.27
C LEU A 111 -31.59 -12.27 8.87
N SER A 112 -31.37 -13.43 9.49
CA SER A 112 -30.06 -13.79 10.02
C SER A 112 -28.97 -13.83 8.94
N LEU A 113 -29.30 -14.33 7.75
CA LEU A 113 -28.38 -14.32 6.61
C LEU A 113 -28.03 -12.88 6.20
N ALA A 114 -29.02 -12.01 6.05
CA ALA A 114 -28.77 -10.60 5.71
C ALA A 114 -27.93 -9.87 6.77
N GLN A 115 -28.15 -10.15 8.05
CA GLN A 115 -27.32 -9.63 9.13
C GLN A 115 -25.88 -10.14 9.05
N SER A 116 -25.68 -11.41 8.70
CA SER A 116 -24.36 -11.98 8.47
C SER A 116 -23.65 -11.28 7.30
N ASP A 117 -24.35 -11.04 6.20
CA ASP A 117 -23.80 -10.32 5.04
C ASP A 117 -23.41 -8.88 5.40
N TYR A 118 -24.21 -8.19 6.23
CA TYR A 118 -23.87 -6.86 6.74
C TYR A 118 -22.61 -6.87 7.61
N ILE A 119 -22.44 -7.86 8.50
CA ILE A 119 -21.23 -8.02 9.31
C ILE A 119 -20.01 -8.30 8.42
N GLN A 120 -20.17 -9.16 7.41
CA GLN A 120 -19.10 -9.43 6.44
C GLN A 120 -18.71 -8.17 5.66
N ALA A 121 -19.69 -7.34 5.26
CA ALA A 121 -19.43 -6.07 4.58
C ALA A 121 -18.67 -5.08 5.48
N GLN A 122 -18.96 -5.03 6.78
CA GLN A 122 -18.17 -4.22 7.74
C GLN A 122 -16.72 -4.71 7.81
N GLY A 123 -16.51 -6.02 7.93
CA GLY A 123 -15.18 -6.62 7.93
C GLY A 123 -14.41 -6.32 6.63
N PHE A 124 -15.10 -6.38 5.48
CA PHE A 124 -14.51 -6.05 4.19
C PHE A 124 -14.08 -4.57 4.12
N LEU A 125 -14.90 -3.64 4.59
CA LEU A 125 -14.53 -2.22 4.68
C LEU A 125 -13.28 -2.02 5.56
N GLN A 126 -13.23 -2.65 6.73
CA GLN A 126 -12.07 -2.57 7.62
C GLN A 126 -10.79 -3.11 6.96
N GLN A 127 -10.88 -4.22 6.22
CA GLN A 127 -9.76 -4.76 5.45
C GLN A 127 -9.28 -3.78 4.37
N LYS A 128 -10.21 -3.14 3.64
CA LYS A 128 -9.85 -2.16 2.61
C LYS A 128 -9.21 -0.90 3.20
N LEU A 129 -9.70 -0.41 4.34
CA LEU A 129 -9.10 0.70 5.07
C LEU A 129 -7.69 0.37 5.57
N ALA A 130 -7.48 -0.84 6.10
CA ALA A 130 -6.15 -1.30 6.50
C ALA A 130 -5.20 -1.35 5.30
N LYS A 131 -5.64 -1.88 4.15
CA LYS A 131 -4.82 -1.93 2.94
C LYS A 131 -4.50 -0.54 2.39
N PHE A 132 -5.46 0.37 2.41
CA PHE A 132 -5.22 1.77 2.04
C PHE A 132 -4.15 2.42 2.92
N THR A 133 -4.23 2.20 4.23
CA THR A 133 -3.25 2.74 5.19
C THR A 133 -1.85 2.16 4.93
N GLU A 134 -1.75 0.87 4.61
CA GLU A 134 -0.49 0.22 4.24
C GLU A 134 0.15 0.83 2.99
N VAL A 135 -0.65 1.09 1.94
CA VAL A 135 -0.16 1.62 0.66
C VAL A 135 0.22 3.10 0.75
N THR A 136 -0.54 3.89 1.50
CA THR A 136 -0.38 5.35 1.55
C THR A 136 0.49 5.85 2.70
N GLY A 137 0.69 5.03 3.74
CA GLY A 137 1.36 5.44 4.98
C GLY A 137 0.57 6.47 5.80
N VAL A 138 -0.64 6.85 5.37
CA VAL A 138 -1.54 7.78 6.06
C VAL A 138 -2.72 6.98 6.60
N THR A 139 -2.98 7.08 7.89
CA THR A 139 -4.19 6.51 8.50
C THR A 139 -5.36 7.44 8.18
N LEU A 140 -6.27 6.99 7.32
CA LEU A 140 -7.55 7.69 7.10
C LEU A 140 -8.55 7.30 8.19
N SER A 141 -9.11 8.30 8.86
CA SER A 141 -10.30 8.13 9.70
C SER A 141 -11.54 8.06 8.80
N GLU A 142 -12.59 7.31 9.18
CA GLU A 142 -13.86 7.19 8.44
C GLU A 142 -14.50 8.55 8.07
N SER A 143 -14.13 9.62 8.80
CA SER A 143 -14.58 11.01 8.60
C SER A 143 -13.88 11.78 7.48
N ASP A 144 -12.74 11.31 6.97
CA ASP A 144 -11.91 12.10 6.02
C ASP A 144 -12.30 11.88 4.55
N PHE A 145 -13.21 10.93 4.28
CA PHE A 145 -13.72 10.69 2.94
C PHE A 145 -14.85 11.66 2.59
N VAL A 146 -14.50 12.73 1.86
CA VAL A 146 -15.47 13.54 1.11
C VAL A 146 -15.84 12.79 -0.17
N PHE A 147 -17.11 12.42 -0.30
CA PHE A 147 -17.64 11.93 -1.57
C PHE A 147 -17.56 13.05 -2.61
N PRO A 148 -17.01 12.82 -3.82
CA PRO A 148 -17.39 13.67 -4.93
C PRO A 148 -18.88 13.45 -5.19
N ASP A 149 -19.68 14.52 -5.06
CA ASP A 149 -21.08 14.49 -5.44
C ASP A 149 -21.16 14.14 -6.94
N ILE A 150 -21.63 12.94 -7.24
CA ILE A 150 -22.11 12.59 -8.57
C ILE A 150 -23.59 12.98 -8.60
N GLU A 151 -23.84 14.30 -8.70
CA GLU A 151 -25.13 14.77 -9.19
C GLU A 151 -25.27 14.39 -10.66
N SER A 152 -26.35 13.67 -10.98
CA SER A 152 -26.92 13.58 -12.32
C SER A 152 -28.39 13.95 -12.26
#